data_AF-A0A935EJ00-F1
#
_entry.id   AF-A0A935EJ00-F1
#
_cell.length_a   1.000
_cell.length_b   1.000
_cell.length_c   1.000
_cell.angle_alpha   90.00
_cell.angle_beta   90.00
_cell.angle_gamma   90.00
#
_symmetry.space_group_name_H-M   'P 1'
#
loop_
_entity.id
_entity.type
_entity.pdbx_description
1 polymer ?
#
loop_
_entity_poly.entity_id
_entity_poly.type
_entity_poly.pdbx_seq_one_letter_code
_entity_poly.pdbx_strand_id
1 'polypeptide(L)'
;MQVSPDDKTLIVGLDIGVVKLLDLRNIKEIKVLNPSFLTLDSGISASCFSPDGSMIVIGTGKGVSGPKDFGTFYVLNSQNGRELHRDSTLSGIFDVDFSSDGKVIAVAGIKNQRGIGRLVLKLLNTKKWTSKIFESHPVGEGLTFSADGKQLISAFPNSINSNIAVFDVERRHIKKTYSTGRPITALAYSSSNIVAAGSDDGSISLYRN
;
A
#
# COMPACT_ATOMS: atom_id res chain seq x y z
N MET A 1 2.45 -0.85 -9.44
CA MET A 1 1.70 -1.69 -10.40
C MET A 1 1.26 -2.95 -9.69
N GLN A 2 0.12 -3.54 -10.05
CA GLN A 2 -0.34 -4.78 -9.42
C GLN A 2 -1.27 -5.57 -10.36
N VAL A 3 -1.17 -6.90 -10.34
CA VAL A 3 -2.04 -7.81 -11.09
C VAL A 3 -3.32 -8.09 -10.28
N SER A 4 -4.46 -8.22 -10.95
CA SER A 4 -5.74 -8.57 -10.35
C SER A 4 -5.73 -10.00 -9.80
N PRO A 5 -6.57 -10.32 -8.81
CA PRO A 5 -6.63 -11.67 -8.23
C PRO A 5 -7.00 -12.80 -9.23
N ASP A 6 -7.58 -12.45 -10.37
CA ASP A 6 -7.93 -13.39 -11.44
C ASP A 6 -6.90 -13.48 -12.57
N ASP A 7 -5.74 -12.83 -12.40
CA ASP A 7 -4.60 -12.77 -13.32
C ASP A 7 -4.90 -12.18 -14.70
N LYS A 8 -6.02 -11.46 -14.86
CA LYS A 8 -6.44 -10.92 -16.17
C LYS A 8 -6.11 -9.45 -16.37
N THR A 9 -6.00 -8.68 -15.28
CA THR A 9 -5.89 -7.23 -15.35
C THR A 9 -4.65 -6.76 -14.61
N LEU A 10 -3.90 -5.83 -15.20
CA LEU A 10 -2.79 -5.14 -14.54
C LEU A 10 -3.17 -3.68 -14.30
N ILE A 11 -3.04 -3.21 -13.06
CA ILE A 11 -3.06 -1.79 -12.72
C ILE A 11 -1.66 -1.21 -12.88
N VAL A 12 -1.57 -0.12 -13.63
CA VAL A 12 -0.39 0.73 -13.71
C VAL A 12 -0.77 2.14 -13.27
N GLY A 13 -0.25 2.56 -12.11
CA GLY A 13 -0.27 3.95 -11.70
C GLY A 13 0.88 4.72 -12.36
N LEU A 14 0.61 5.94 -12.83
CA LEU A 14 1.58 6.81 -13.47
C LEU A 14 1.91 8.02 -12.59
N ASP A 15 3.10 8.59 -12.79
CA ASP A 15 3.56 9.78 -12.08
C ASP A 15 2.76 11.05 -12.40
N ILE A 16 1.93 11.00 -13.44
CA ILE A 16 1.02 12.08 -13.85
C ILE A 16 -0.41 11.93 -13.30
N GLY A 17 -0.59 11.13 -12.24
CA GLY A 17 -1.89 10.94 -11.58
C GLY A 17 -2.92 10.13 -12.38
N VAL A 18 -2.46 9.38 -13.38
CA VAL A 18 -3.32 8.53 -14.22
C VAL A 18 -3.17 7.08 -13.82
N VAL A 19 -4.28 6.34 -13.80
CA VAL A 19 -4.29 4.90 -13.54
C VAL A 19 -4.76 4.18 -14.80
N LYS A 20 -3.96 3.26 -15.30
CA LYS A 20 -4.28 2.42 -16.46
C LYS A 20 -4.61 1.00 -16.04
N LEU A 21 -5.61 0.42 -16.68
CA LEU A 21 -5.95 -1.00 -16.60
C LEU A 21 -5.63 -1.68 -17.92
N LEU A 22 -4.78 -2.71 -17.87
CA LEU A 22 -4.32 -3.46 -19.03
C LEU A 22 -4.85 -4.90 -18.97
N ASP A 23 -5.32 -5.42 -20.10
CA ASP A 23 -5.64 -6.83 -20.31
C ASP A 23 -4.33 -7.60 -20.45
N LEU A 24 -4.05 -8.53 -19.54
CA LEU A 24 -2.84 -9.35 -19.59
C LEU A 24 -2.91 -10.47 -20.63
N ARG A 25 -4.10 -10.86 -21.09
CA ARG A 25 -4.24 -11.90 -22.13
C ARG A 25 -3.86 -11.37 -23.50
N ASN A 26 -4.23 -10.12 -23.77
CA ASN A 26 -4.06 -9.49 -25.08
C ASN A 26 -3.02 -8.36 -25.08
N ILE A 27 -2.43 -8.06 -23.92
CA ILE A 27 -1.46 -6.95 -23.71
C ILE A 27 -1.99 -5.64 -24.31
N LYS A 28 -3.21 -5.27 -23.94
CA LYS A 28 -3.87 -4.05 -24.43
C LYS A 28 -4.43 -3.23 -23.29
N GLU A 29 -4.40 -1.92 -23.45
CA GLU A 29 -5.12 -1.02 -22.54
C GLU A 29 -6.63 -1.24 -22.70
N ILE A 30 -7.31 -1.51 -21.59
CA ILE A 30 -8.77 -1.66 -21.56
C ILE A 30 -9.42 -0.37 -21.11
N LYS A 31 -8.79 0.32 -20.15
CA LYS A 31 -9.39 1.46 -19.49
C LYS A 31 -8.34 2.40 -18.91
N VAL A 32 -8.54 3.69 -19.14
CA VAL A 32 -7.90 4.75 -18.37
C VAL A 32 -8.86 5.20 -17.29
N LEU A 33 -8.49 4.98 -16.04
CA LEU A 33 -9.09 5.67 -14.92
C LEU A 33 -8.34 6.99 -14.81
N ASN A 34 -8.94 8.04 -15.39
CA ASN A 34 -8.59 9.42 -15.12
C ASN A 34 -9.71 10.00 -14.26
N PRO A 35 -9.68 9.77 -12.95
CA PRO A 35 -10.73 10.27 -12.10
C PRO A 35 -10.65 11.79 -12.16
N SER A 36 -11.78 12.45 -12.46
CA SER A 36 -11.87 13.92 -12.61
C SER A 36 -11.41 14.72 -11.39
N PHE A 37 -11.14 14.02 -10.29
CA PHE A 37 -10.64 14.58 -9.06
C PHE A 37 -9.12 14.49 -8.85
N LEU A 38 -8.36 13.76 -9.67
CA LEU A 38 -6.90 13.78 -9.58
C LEU A 38 -6.35 14.89 -10.47
N THR A 39 -5.42 15.68 -9.94
CA THR A 39 -4.65 16.64 -10.75
C THR A 39 -3.48 15.94 -11.44
N LEU A 40 -3.08 16.45 -12.61
CA LEU A 40 -2.05 15.85 -13.49
C LEU A 40 -0.61 15.90 -12.95
N ASP A 41 -0.46 16.20 -11.67
CA ASP A 41 0.78 16.33 -10.90
C ASP A 41 0.79 15.47 -9.63
N SER A 42 -0.31 14.76 -9.33
CA SER A 42 -0.44 13.86 -8.19
C SER A 42 -0.08 12.42 -8.56
N GLY A 43 1.23 12.15 -8.68
CA GLY A 43 1.74 10.83 -9.06
C GLY A 43 1.23 9.69 -8.17
N ILE A 44 0.87 8.56 -8.80
CA ILE A 44 0.38 7.38 -8.10
C ILE A 44 1.56 6.62 -7.49
N SER A 45 1.68 6.66 -6.18
CA SER A 45 2.79 6.06 -5.44
C SER A 45 2.54 4.62 -5.02
N ALA A 46 1.27 4.24 -4.86
CA ALA A 46 0.87 2.92 -4.39
C ALA A 46 -0.47 2.51 -5.00
N SER A 47 -0.69 1.21 -5.17
CA SER A 47 -1.94 0.68 -5.72
C SER A 47 -2.17 -0.76 -5.30
N CYS A 48 -3.41 -1.12 -4.97
CA CYS A 48 -3.78 -2.53 -4.83
C CYS A 48 -5.24 -2.84 -5.23
N PHE A 49 -5.53 -4.08 -5.60
CA PHE A 49 -6.86 -4.65 -5.77
C PHE A 49 -7.38 -5.21 -4.45
N SER A 50 -8.70 -5.17 -4.26
CA SER A 50 -9.33 -6.01 -3.24
C SER A 50 -9.24 -7.50 -3.63
N PRO A 51 -9.31 -8.43 -2.65
CA PRO A 51 -9.20 -9.86 -2.92
C PRO A 51 -10.28 -10.42 -3.86
N ASP A 52 -11.46 -9.79 -3.89
CA ASP A 52 -12.56 -10.13 -4.81
C ASP A 52 -12.47 -9.40 -6.16
N GLY A 53 -11.46 -8.55 -6.35
CA GLY A 53 -11.25 -7.74 -7.55
C GLY A 53 -12.27 -6.62 -7.76
N SER A 54 -13.20 -6.38 -6.83
CA SER A 54 -14.29 -5.40 -7.00
C SER A 54 -13.86 -3.95 -6.73
N MET A 55 -12.75 -3.77 -6.02
CA MET A 55 -12.20 -2.47 -5.64
C MET A 55 -10.74 -2.32 -6.03
N ILE A 56 -10.34 -1.06 -6.23
CA ILE A 56 -8.95 -0.64 -6.42
C ILE A 56 -8.66 0.44 -5.37
N VAL A 57 -7.56 0.30 -4.66
CA VAL A 57 -6.98 1.38 -3.84
C VAL A 57 -5.85 2.01 -4.61
N ILE A 58 -5.78 3.34 -4.58
CA ILE A 58 -4.62 4.09 -5.07
C ILE A 58 -4.19 5.10 -4.03
N GLY A 59 -2.89 5.24 -3.84
CA GLY A 59 -2.26 6.29 -3.03
C GLY A 59 -1.53 7.29 -3.91
N THR A 60 -1.58 8.57 -3.54
CA THR A 60 -0.92 9.66 -4.29
C THR A 60 0.24 10.25 -3.49
N GLY A 61 1.35 10.48 -4.19
CA GLY A 61 2.50 11.23 -3.71
C GLY A 61 3.31 10.56 -2.59
N LYS A 62 4.64 10.61 -2.70
CA LYS A 62 5.57 10.24 -1.61
C LYS A 62 6.20 11.52 -1.05
N GLY A 63 5.90 11.88 0.21
CA GLY A 63 6.50 13.07 0.83
C GLY A 63 5.66 13.73 1.93
N VAL A 64 6.02 14.97 2.30
CA VAL A 64 5.34 15.78 3.33
C VAL A 64 4.43 16.88 2.77
N SER A 65 4.56 17.15 1.47
CA SER A 65 3.85 18.21 0.75
C SER A 65 3.91 17.94 -0.74
N GLY A 66 2.90 18.38 -1.47
CA GLY A 66 2.86 18.31 -2.91
C GLY A 66 1.63 19.02 -3.46
N PRO A 67 1.27 18.77 -4.73
CA PRO A 67 0.12 19.39 -5.38
C PRO A 67 -1.22 18.94 -4.78
N LYS A 68 -2.31 19.41 -5.38
CA LYS A 68 -3.66 19.06 -4.94
C LYS A 68 -3.84 17.54 -4.93
N ASP A 69 -4.44 17.02 -3.86
CA ASP A 69 -4.63 15.59 -3.60
C ASP A 69 -3.37 14.79 -3.23
N PHE A 70 -2.20 15.41 -3.06
CA PHE A 70 -1.00 14.73 -2.54
C PHE A 70 -1.22 14.16 -1.13
N GLY A 71 -0.80 12.93 -0.87
CA GLY A 71 -1.03 12.25 0.42
C GLY A 71 -2.46 11.72 0.61
N THR A 72 -3.23 11.67 -0.47
CA THR A 72 -4.59 11.12 -0.47
C THR A 72 -4.55 9.66 -0.90
N PHE A 73 -5.38 8.82 -0.28
CA PHE A 73 -5.70 7.53 -0.89
C PHE A 73 -7.18 7.47 -1.23
N TYR A 74 -7.47 6.74 -2.30
CA TYR A 74 -8.80 6.54 -2.84
C TYR A 74 -9.12 5.07 -2.87
N VAL A 75 -10.39 4.74 -2.65
CA VAL A 75 -10.94 3.43 -2.97
C VAL A 75 -11.94 3.61 -4.09
N LEU A 76 -11.71 2.92 -5.20
CA LEU A 76 -12.47 3.01 -6.43
C LEU A 76 -13.16 1.69 -6.71
N ASN A 77 -14.32 1.74 -7.35
CA ASN A 77 -14.90 0.56 -7.97
C ASN A 77 -14.06 0.16 -9.19
N SER A 78 -13.61 -1.09 -9.26
CA SER A 78 -12.69 -1.54 -10.32
C SER A 78 -13.31 -1.51 -11.72
N GLN A 79 -14.61 -1.78 -11.82
CA GLN A 79 -15.33 -1.88 -13.09
C GLN A 79 -15.59 -0.50 -13.71
N ASN A 80 -16.11 0.45 -12.93
CA ASN A 80 -16.54 1.75 -13.45
C ASN A 80 -15.63 2.92 -13.04
N GLY A 81 -14.73 2.75 -12.08
CA GLY A 81 -13.79 3.79 -11.63
C GLY A 81 -14.40 4.81 -10.66
N ARG A 82 -15.65 4.60 -10.23
CA ARG A 82 -16.33 5.51 -9.30
C ARG A 82 -15.64 5.49 -7.95
N GLU A 83 -15.43 6.67 -7.37
CA GLU A 83 -14.97 6.83 -5.99
C GLU A 83 -15.98 6.20 -5.02
N LEU A 84 -15.51 5.26 -4.21
CA LEU A 84 -16.24 4.67 -3.09
C LEU A 84 -15.85 5.32 -1.78
N HIS A 85 -14.58 5.74 -1.66
CA HIS A 85 -14.05 6.43 -0.49
C HIS A 85 -12.81 7.25 -0.87
N ARG A 86 -12.58 8.32 -0.12
CA ARG A 86 -11.40 9.17 -0.19
C ARG A 86 -10.97 9.54 1.22
N ASP A 87 -9.67 9.55 1.45
CA ASP A 87 -9.10 10.04 2.69
C ASP A 87 -7.81 10.82 2.43
N SER A 88 -7.82 12.10 2.76
CA SER A 88 -6.74 13.07 2.57
C SER A 88 -6.14 13.54 3.90
N THR A 89 -6.18 12.69 4.93
CA THR A 89 -5.66 13.05 6.28
C THR A 89 -4.16 12.83 6.43
N LEU A 90 -3.52 12.20 5.43
CA LEU A 90 -2.08 12.00 5.36
C LEU A 90 -1.47 13.00 4.37
N SER A 91 -0.16 13.19 4.45
CA SER A 91 0.59 14.11 3.60
C SER A 91 1.46 13.41 2.56
N GLY A 92 1.46 12.08 2.53
CA GLY A 92 2.16 11.24 1.56
C GLY A 92 1.79 9.79 1.78
N ILE A 93 1.60 9.02 0.71
CA ILE A 93 1.30 7.59 0.74
C ILE A 93 2.48 6.84 0.15
N PHE A 94 3.03 5.90 0.90
CA PHE A 94 4.15 5.08 0.43
C PHE A 94 3.71 3.75 -0.12
N ASP A 95 2.76 3.11 0.56
CA ASP A 95 2.27 1.79 0.19
C ASP A 95 0.85 1.57 0.70
N VAL A 96 0.12 0.67 0.06
CA VAL A 96 -1.24 0.25 0.41
C VAL A 96 -1.41 -1.24 0.19
N ASP A 97 -2.10 -1.92 1.10
CA ASP A 97 -2.45 -3.32 0.91
C ASP A 97 -3.82 -3.67 1.50
N PHE A 98 -4.45 -4.71 0.96
CA PHE A 98 -5.73 -5.23 1.42
C PHE A 98 -5.53 -6.47 2.29
N SER A 99 -6.30 -6.58 3.37
CA SER A 99 -6.44 -7.87 4.05
C SER A 99 -7.07 -8.90 3.11
N SER A 100 -6.70 -10.17 3.24
CA SER A 100 -7.19 -11.25 2.36
C SER A 100 -8.71 -11.48 2.45
N ASP A 101 -9.35 -11.01 3.52
CA ASP A 101 -10.81 -11.03 3.67
C ASP A 101 -11.51 -9.75 3.16
N GLY A 102 -10.75 -8.79 2.63
CA GLY A 102 -11.24 -7.53 2.07
C GLY A 102 -11.80 -6.53 3.11
N LYS A 103 -11.68 -6.81 4.41
CA LYS A 103 -12.30 -5.98 5.46
C LYS A 103 -11.43 -4.80 5.91
N VAL A 104 -10.13 -4.86 5.67
CA VAL A 104 -9.16 -3.86 6.11
C VAL A 104 -8.26 -3.44 4.96
N ILE A 105 -8.03 -2.13 4.83
CA ILE A 105 -6.96 -1.57 4.01
C ILE A 105 -5.89 -1.03 4.96
N ALA A 106 -4.64 -1.46 4.77
CA ALA A 106 -3.47 -0.88 5.40
C ALA A 106 -2.89 0.20 4.49
N VAL A 107 -2.48 1.32 5.08
CA VAL A 107 -1.88 2.45 4.38
C VAL A 107 -0.63 2.88 5.15
N ALA A 108 0.53 2.81 4.50
CA ALA A 108 1.75 3.45 4.95
C ALA A 108 1.76 4.88 4.44
N GLY A 109 1.94 5.84 5.33
CA GLY A 109 2.04 7.22 4.88
C GLY A 109 2.66 8.13 5.91
N ILE A 110 2.60 9.42 5.63
CA ILE A 110 3.13 10.46 6.52
C ILE A 110 1.97 11.22 7.12
N LYS A 111 2.01 11.40 8.44
CA LYS A 111 1.21 12.42 9.12
C LYS A 111 2.09 13.63 9.36
N ASN A 112 1.74 14.75 8.74
CA ASN A 112 2.39 16.03 8.99
C ASN A 112 1.75 16.70 10.19
N GLN A 113 2.54 16.96 11.23
CA GLN A 113 2.12 17.76 12.38
C GLN A 113 3.08 18.94 12.52
N ARG A 114 2.57 20.15 12.26
CA ARG A 114 3.33 21.41 12.39
C ARG A 114 4.64 21.43 11.57
N GLY A 115 4.61 20.88 10.36
CA GLY A 115 5.77 20.81 9.47
C GLY A 115 6.68 19.60 9.70
N ILE A 116 6.43 18.80 10.75
CA ILE A 116 7.20 17.59 11.03
C ILE A 116 6.41 16.38 10.52
N GLY A 117 6.91 15.76 9.46
CA GLY A 117 6.38 14.50 8.95
C GLY A 117 6.80 13.31 9.81
N ARG A 118 5.83 12.48 10.18
CA ARG A 118 6.08 11.17 10.81
C ARG A 118 5.47 10.06 9.98
N LEU A 119 6.22 8.98 9.77
CA LEU A 119 5.70 7.76 9.19
C LEU A 119 4.65 7.15 10.12
N VAL A 120 3.52 6.77 9.57
CA VAL A 120 2.40 6.19 10.32
C VAL A 120 1.77 5.04 9.53
N LEU A 121 1.29 4.04 10.26
CA LEU A 121 0.36 3.06 9.71
C LEU A 121 -1.06 3.54 9.95
N LYS A 122 -1.89 3.44 8.93
CA LYS A 122 -3.33 3.64 9.04
C LYS A 122 -4.07 2.38 8.60
N LEU A 123 -5.02 1.93 9.42
CA LEU A 123 -5.91 0.82 9.09
C LEU A 123 -7.33 1.35 8.89
N LEU A 124 -7.90 1.12 7.71
CA LEU A 124 -9.26 1.52 7.33
C LEU A 124 -10.17 0.28 7.28
N ASN A 125 -11.32 0.35 7.95
CA ASN A 125 -12.36 -0.66 7.83
C ASN A 125 -13.23 -0.36 6.60
N THR A 126 -13.33 -1.32 5.67
CA THR A 126 -14.02 -1.12 4.38
C THR A 126 -15.54 -1.14 4.48
N LYS A 127 -16.10 -1.78 5.52
CA LYS A 127 -17.55 -1.83 5.74
C LYS A 127 -18.09 -0.54 6.33
N LYS A 128 -17.35 0.06 7.26
CA LYS A 128 -17.77 1.26 8.02
C LYS A 128 -17.09 2.54 7.55
N TRP A 129 -16.06 2.44 6.71
CA TRP A 129 -15.20 3.56 6.30
C TRP A 129 -14.61 4.34 7.48
N THR A 130 -14.34 3.63 8.58
CA THR A 130 -13.70 4.20 9.77
C THR A 130 -12.26 3.74 9.85
N SER A 131 -11.35 4.64 10.19
CA SER A 131 -9.92 4.33 10.26
C SER A 131 -9.30 4.63 11.63
N LYS A 132 -8.15 4.00 11.90
CA LYS A 132 -7.29 4.30 13.05
C LYS A 132 -5.85 4.48 12.56
N ILE A 133 -5.19 5.52 13.08
CA ILE A 133 -3.77 5.80 12.84
C ILE A 133 -2.95 5.27 14.02
N PHE A 134 -1.82 4.65 13.71
CA PHE A 134 -0.83 4.12 14.64
C PHE A 134 0.48 4.90 14.46
N GLU A 135 0.65 5.98 15.22
CA GLU A 135 1.78 6.92 15.05
C GLU A 135 3.14 6.35 15.45
N SER A 136 3.16 5.33 16.32
CA SER A 136 4.39 4.67 16.78
C SER A 136 4.68 3.35 16.05
N HIS A 137 3.88 2.99 15.04
CA HIS A 137 4.09 1.75 14.31
C HIS A 137 5.29 1.90 13.35
N PRO A 138 6.29 1.00 13.40
CA PRO A 138 7.43 1.04 12.50
C PRO A 138 7.01 0.64 11.10
N VAL A 139 6.99 1.61 10.19
CA VAL A 139 6.63 1.42 8.78
C VAL A 139 7.58 2.22 7.91
N GLY A 140 7.72 1.81 6.65
CA GLY A 140 8.53 2.43 5.63
C GLY A 140 7.89 2.21 4.27
N GLU A 141 8.69 1.79 3.28
CA GLU A 141 8.24 1.72 1.88
C GLU A 141 7.47 0.45 1.51
N GLY A 142 7.51 -0.61 2.34
CA GLY A 142 6.86 -1.87 2.06
C GLY A 142 5.85 -2.27 3.13
N LEU A 143 4.65 -2.64 2.71
CA LEU A 143 3.57 -3.21 3.49
C LEU A 143 2.99 -4.43 2.80
N THR A 144 2.74 -5.51 3.54
CA THR A 144 1.97 -6.64 3.02
C THR A 144 1.22 -7.39 4.12
N PHE A 145 -0.02 -7.77 3.88
CA PHE A 145 -0.76 -8.66 4.76
C PHE A 145 -0.29 -10.11 4.63
N SER A 146 -0.38 -10.85 5.74
CA SER A 146 -0.31 -12.31 5.67
C SER A 146 -1.50 -12.89 4.92
N ALA A 147 -1.34 -14.08 4.35
CA ALA A 147 -2.38 -14.75 3.57
C ALA A 147 -3.69 -14.97 4.36
N ASP A 148 -3.62 -15.12 5.69
CA ASP A 148 -4.78 -15.23 6.57
C ASP A 148 -5.34 -13.88 7.05
N GLY A 149 -4.73 -12.77 6.65
CA GLY A 149 -5.12 -11.39 7.00
C GLY A 149 -4.90 -11.01 8.46
N LYS A 150 -4.35 -11.90 9.30
CA LYS A 150 -4.18 -11.66 10.74
C LYS A 150 -2.94 -10.85 11.06
N GLN A 151 -2.00 -10.79 10.12
CA GLN A 151 -0.74 -10.11 10.31
C GLN A 151 -0.50 -9.10 9.21
N LEU A 152 0.15 -8.01 9.58
CA LEU A 152 0.68 -7.02 8.65
C LEU A 152 2.19 -6.98 8.81
N ILE A 153 2.89 -7.12 7.70
CA ILE A 153 4.34 -7.10 7.63
C ILE A 153 4.75 -5.76 7.06
N SER A 154 5.64 -5.05 7.75
CA SER A 154 6.17 -3.76 7.31
C SER A 154 7.69 -3.80 7.27
N ALA A 155 8.28 -3.25 6.21
CA ALA A 155 9.71 -2.94 6.17
C ALA A 155 9.89 -1.49 6.62
N PHE A 156 10.85 -1.23 7.50
CA PHE A 156 11.10 0.11 8.02
C PHE A 156 12.60 0.39 8.20
N PRO A 157 13.05 1.64 8.01
CA PRO A 157 14.47 1.98 8.13
C PRO A 157 15.03 1.75 9.54
N ASN A 158 16.28 1.30 9.60
CA ASN A 158 17.11 1.16 10.79
C ASN A 158 18.57 1.51 10.44
N SER A 159 18.93 2.79 10.65
CA SER A 159 20.20 3.36 10.20
C SER A 159 20.36 3.17 8.67
N ILE A 160 21.46 2.56 8.23
CA ILE A 160 21.71 2.25 6.82
C ILE A 160 21.00 0.97 6.33
N ASN A 161 20.33 0.23 7.22
CA ASN A 161 19.65 -1.02 6.91
C ASN A 161 18.14 -0.87 7.11
N SER A 162 17.39 -1.94 6.89
CA SER A 162 15.98 -2.03 7.29
C SER A 162 15.78 -3.09 8.37
N ASN A 163 14.65 -2.99 9.07
CA ASN A 163 14.08 -4.06 9.85
C ASN A 163 12.73 -4.44 9.24
N ILE A 164 12.23 -5.62 9.60
CA ILE A 164 10.88 -6.06 9.27
C ILE A 164 10.10 -6.19 10.58
N ALA A 165 8.94 -5.53 10.69
CA ALA A 165 8.02 -5.72 11.79
C ALA A 165 6.85 -6.60 11.35
N VAL A 166 6.42 -7.47 12.26
CA VAL A 166 5.22 -8.30 12.13
C VAL A 166 4.21 -7.82 13.16
N PHE A 167 3.08 -7.31 12.67
CA PHE A 167 2.03 -6.69 13.46
C PHE A 167 0.79 -7.57 13.51
N ASP A 168 0.26 -7.82 14.71
CA ASP A 168 -1.05 -8.44 14.90
C ASP A 168 -2.15 -7.41 14.64
N VAL A 169 -2.96 -7.64 13.62
CA VAL A 169 -3.99 -6.69 13.17
C VAL A 169 -5.13 -6.58 14.18
N GLU A 170 -5.51 -7.69 14.83
CA GLU A 170 -6.60 -7.76 15.78
C GLU A 170 -6.19 -7.17 17.13
N ARG A 171 -5.06 -7.63 17.67
CA ARG A 171 -4.52 -7.21 18.97
C ARG A 171 -3.80 -5.87 18.91
N ARG A 172 -3.51 -5.39 17.70
CA ARG A 172 -2.92 -4.08 17.42
C ARG A 172 -1.56 -3.84 18.08
N HIS A 173 -0.69 -4.85 18.03
CA HIS A 173 0.67 -4.74 18.54
C HIS A 173 1.68 -5.43 17.63
N ILE A 174 2.95 -5.06 17.77
CA ILE A 174 4.06 -5.74 17.09
C ILE A 174 4.30 -7.06 17.83
N LYS A 175 4.22 -8.18 17.11
CA LYS A 175 4.55 -9.51 17.61
C LYS A 175 6.04 -9.77 17.59
N LYS A 176 6.70 -9.36 16.50
CA LYS A 176 8.09 -9.68 16.23
C LYS A 176 8.72 -8.64 15.33
N THR A 177 10.03 -8.47 15.50
CA THR A 177 10.86 -7.65 14.63
C THR A 177 12.08 -8.47 14.20
N TYR A 178 12.44 -8.38 12.93
CA TYR A 178 13.63 -8.99 12.35
C TYR A 178 14.59 -7.90 11.89
N SER A 179 15.87 -8.04 12.20
CA SER A 179 16.91 -7.26 11.55
C SER A 179 17.32 -7.93 10.25
N THR A 180 17.26 -7.20 9.15
CA THR A 180 17.63 -7.75 7.84
C THR A 180 19.12 -7.55 7.55
N GLY A 181 19.75 -6.57 8.21
CA GLY A 181 21.13 -6.19 7.96
C GLY A 181 21.36 -5.59 6.57
N ARG A 182 20.27 -5.22 5.87
CA ARG A 182 20.29 -4.68 4.51
C ARG A 182 19.14 -3.69 4.29
N PRO A 183 19.27 -2.68 3.41
CA PRO A 183 18.14 -1.89 2.95
C PRO A 183 17.12 -2.79 2.26
N ILE A 184 15.85 -2.70 2.64
CA ILE A 184 14.75 -3.43 1.99
C ILE A 184 13.87 -2.45 1.23
N THR A 185 13.62 -2.74 -0.04
CA THR A 185 12.79 -1.92 -0.94
C THR A 185 11.50 -2.57 -1.38
N ALA A 186 11.39 -3.89 -1.25
CA ALA A 186 10.17 -4.61 -1.58
C ALA A 186 9.92 -5.76 -0.61
N LEU A 187 8.65 -5.98 -0.32
CA LEU A 187 8.16 -7.13 0.44
C LEU A 187 7.13 -7.89 -0.38
N ALA A 188 7.14 -9.21 -0.24
CA ALA A 188 6.06 -10.08 -0.70
C ALA A 188 5.78 -11.14 0.36
N TYR A 189 4.51 -11.47 0.57
CA TYR A 189 4.09 -12.56 1.44
C TYR A 189 3.54 -13.73 0.63
N SER A 190 3.98 -14.94 0.94
CA SER A 190 3.47 -16.16 0.29
C SER A 190 2.33 -16.79 1.09
N SER A 191 1.47 -17.54 0.40
CA SER A 191 0.45 -18.40 1.03
C SER A 191 1.03 -19.46 1.98
N SER A 192 2.33 -19.75 1.87
CA SER A 192 3.07 -20.71 2.71
C SER A 192 3.76 -20.07 3.93
N ASN A 193 3.36 -18.86 4.32
CA ASN A 193 3.91 -18.12 5.48
C ASN A 193 5.41 -17.77 5.39
N ILE A 194 5.85 -17.44 4.17
CA ILE A 194 7.20 -16.93 3.91
C ILE A 194 7.08 -15.46 3.52
N VAL A 195 7.86 -14.60 4.18
CA VAL A 195 8.14 -13.23 3.75
C VAL A 195 9.37 -13.25 2.86
N ALA A 196 9.24 -12.78 1.62
CA ALA A 196 10.37 -12.45 0.78
C ALA A 196 10.67 -10.95 0.89
N ALA A 197 11.93 -10.60 1.11
CA ALA A 197 12.40 -9.23 1.21
C ALA A 197 13.49 -8.99 0.18
N GLY A 198 13.22 -8.09 -0.77
CA GLY A 198 14.17 -7.65 -1.80
C GLY A 198 14.99 -6.46 -1.31
N SER A 199 16.28 -6.50 -1.56
CA SER A 199 17.24 -5.46 -1.16
C SER A 199 17.78 -4.68 -2.35
N ASP A 200 18.22 -3.43 -2.10
CA ASP A 200 18.85 -2.56 -3.08
C ASP A 200 20.13 -3.14 -3.70
N ASP A 201 20.80 -4.04 -2.99
CA ASP A 201 21.99 -4.74 -3.51
C ASP A 201 21.64 -5.95 -4.40
N GLY A 202 20.36 -6.14 -4.73
CA GLY A 202 19.85 -7.22 -5.57
C GLY A 202 19.63 -8.54 -4.83
N SER A 203 19.93 -8.63 -3.53
CA SER A 203 19.70 -9.84 -2.74
C SER A 203 18.22 -10.02 -2.36
N ILE A 204 17.81 -11.28 -2.20
CA ILE A 204 16.49 -11.66 -1.69
C ILE A 204 16.69 -12.49 -0.42
N SER A 205 16.08 -12.06 0.68
CA SER A 205 16.07 -12.79 1.95
C SER A 205 14.69 -13.38 2.22
N LEU A 206 14.64 -14.60 2.77
CA LEU A 206 13.39 -15.28 3.13
C LEU A 206 13.28 -15.44 4.64
N TYR A 207 12.15 -15.05 5.20
CA TYR A 207 11.84 -15.20 6.62
C TYR A 207 10.61 -16.08 6.78
N ARG A 208 10.73 -17.16 7.57
CA ARG A 208 9.59 -17.97 7.97
C ARG A 208 8.95 -17.32 9.19
N ASN A 209 7.66 -17.03 9.07
CA ASN A 209 6.86 -16.41 10.11
C ASN A 209 6.07 -17.47 10.89
#